data_AF-W7DW63-F1
#
_entry.id   AF-W7DW63-F1
#
_cell.length_a   1.000
_cell.length_b   1.000
_cell.length_c   1.000
_cell.angle_alpha   90.00
_cell.angle_beta   90.00
_cell.angle_gamma   90.00
#
_symmetry.space_group_name_H-M   'P 1'
#
loop_
_entity.id
_entity.type
_entity.pdbx_description
1 polymer ?
#
loop_
_entity_poly.entity_id
_entity_poly.type
_entity_poly.pdbx_seq_one_letter_code
_entity_poly.pdbx_strand_id
1 'polypeptide(L)'
;MKKIIPAIIGILFPLAAQAVPAPVAMLPLTINTAIKQFSPPFCQKGLQGLASAVEKCYENTKDTSVTMDMCILGDITIAKILIQEKKADLSILDRKPSEIIIDKSIPVSGLDSYLNFASIIKRLQMLGDMPRFYVYNGPQILAYLQQGADPVYKGITESCKQ
;
A
#
# COMPACT_ATOMS: atom_id res chain seq x y z
N MET A 1 17.34 -22.05 57.53
CA MET A 1 17.81 -22.72 56.29
C MET A 1 16.65 -22.74 55.30
N LYS A 2 16.86 -22.27 54.05
CA LYS A 2 16.31 -22.75 52.75
C LYS A 2 14.76 -22.89 52.62
N LYS A 3 14.03 -22.38 51.62
CA LYS A 3 14.28 -21.75 50.31
C LYS A 3 13.01 -20.93 49.98
N ILE A 4 13.14 -19.72 49.44
CA ILE A 4 12.04 -19.04 48.76
C ILE A 4 12.31 -19.19 47.25
N ILE A 5 11.39 -19.84 46.54
CA ILE A 5 11.25 -19.82 45.08
C ILE A 5 9.84 -19.24 44.87
N PRO A 6 9.70 -18.14 44.12
CA PRO A 6 9.44 -18.29 42.70
C PRO A 6 10.33 -17.41 41.82
N ALA A 7 11.02 -18.09 40.91
CA ALA A 7 11.46 -17.53 39.66
C ALA A 7 10.21 -17.30 38.79
N ILE A 8 9.82 -16.04 38.63
CA ILE A 8 9.16 -15.57 37.40
C ILE A 8 9.75 -14.18 37.13
N ILE A 9 10.97 -14.16 36.59
CA ILE A 9 11.42 -13.02 35.81
C ILE A 9 10.64 -13.13 34.51
N GLY A 10 9.44 -12.56 34.51
CA GLY A 10 8.71 -12.29 33.29
C GLY A 10 9.57 -11.35 32.47
N ILE A 11 10.30 -11.90 31.51
CA ILE A 11 10.91 -11.13 30.44
C ILE A 11 9.74 -10.59 29.63
N LEU A 12 9.20 -9.44 30.07
CA LEU A 12 8.49 -8.53 29.19
C LEU A 12 9.54 -8.07 28.18
N PHE A 13 9.69 -8.86 27.12
CA PHE A 13 10.29 -8.36 25.91
C PHE A 13 9.51 -7.09 25.56
N PRO A 14 10.16 -5.92 25.51
CA PRO A 14 9.56 -4.84 24.78
C PRO A 14 9.47 -5.39 23.36
N LEU A 15 8.26 -5.69 22.89
CA LEU A 15 7.97 -5.65 21.48
C LEU A 15 8.44 -4.26 21.08
N ALA A 16 9.66 -4.20 20.54
CA ALA A 16 10.12 -3.03 19.82
C ALA A 16 9.03 -2.84 18.77
N ALA A 17 8.11 -1.91 19.05
CA ALA A 17 7.33 -1.26 18.03
C ALA A 17 8.41 -0.66 17.15
N GLN A 18 8.85 -1.44 16.16
CA GLN A 18 9.75 -0.95 15.13
C GLN A 18 9.00 0.26 14.61
N ALA A 19 9.55 1.44 14.88
CA ALA A 19 8.99 2.67 14.40
C ALA A 19 8.92 2.50 12.89
N VAL A 20 7.72 2.17 12.40
CA VAL A 20 7.44 2.13 10.98
C VAL A 20 7.86 3.52 10.53
N PRO A 21 8.86 3.67 9.64
CA PRO A 21 9.24 4.98 9.19
C PRO A 21 7.97 5.62 8.68
N ALA A 22 7.74 6.85 9.15
CA ALA A 22 6.58 7.62 8.76
C ALA A 22 6.46 7.45 7.23
N PRO A 23 5.30 6.99 6.73
CA PRO A 23 5.14 6.81 5.31
C PRO A 23 5.61 8.09 4.65
N VAL A 24 6.52 8.00 3.66
CA VAL A 24 7.10 9.14 2.93
C VAL A 24 6.04 10.22 2.87
N ALA A 25 6.26 11.32 3.58
CA ALA A 25 5.22 12.28 3.86
C ALA A 25 4.73 12.87 2.54
N MET A 26 3.67 12.28 1.99
CA MET A 26 3.09 12.75 0.75
C MET A 26 2.49 14.11 1.02
N LEU A 27 2.81 15.08 0.16
CA LEU A 27 2.38 16.45 0.35
C LEU A 27 0.85 16.49 0.52
N PRO A 28 0.31 17.29 1.46
CA PRO A 28 -1.14 17.41 1.65
C PRO A 28 -1.90 17.73 0.35
N LEU A 29 -1.27 18.47 -0.55
CA LEU A 29 -1.80 18.76 -1.89
C LEU A 29 -1.99 17.49 -2.73
N THR A 30 -1.01 16.58 -2.71
CA THR A 30 -1.07 15.29 -3.43
C THR A 30 -2.20 14.42 -2.86
N ILE A 31 -2.33 14.36 -1.53
CA ILE A 31 -3.42 13.64 -0.85
C ILE A 31 -4.79 14.18 -1.27
N ASN A 32 -4.98 15.50 -1.18
CA ASN A 32 -6.25 16.14 -1.55
C ASN A 32 -6.60 15.94 -3.03
N THR A 33 -5.58 15.96 -3.90
CA THR A 33 -5.79 15.74 -5.34
C THR A 33 -6.15 14.28 -5.61
N ALA A 34 -5.48 13.32 -4.98
CA ALA A 34 -5.82 11.91 -5.06
C ALA A 34 -7.25 11.64 -4.58
N ILE A 35 -7.67 12.23 -3.45
CA ILE A 35 -9.07 12.12 -2.97
C ILE A 35 -10.04 12.63 -4.04
N LYS A 36 -9.85 13.85 -4.55
CA LYS A 36 -10.75 14.42 -5.57
C LYS A 36 -10.81 13.57 -6.84
N GLN A 37 -9.70 12.99 -7.25
CA GLN A 37 -9.61 12.16 -8.46
C GLN A 37 -10.28 10.80 -8.29
N PHE A 38 -10.11 10.18 -7.11
CA PHE A 38 -10.50 8.79 -6.89
C PHE A 38 -11.82 8.62 -6.15
N SER A 39 -12.30 9.63 -5.41
CA SER A 39 -13.61 9.57 -4.74
C SER A 39 -14.75 9.31 -5.72
N PRO A 40 -14.96 10.11 -6.80
CA PRO A 40 -16.12 9.91 -7.66
C PRO A 40 -16.25 8.49 -8.25
N PRO A 41 -15.19 7.90 -8.86
CA PRO A 41 -15.31 6.55 -9.39
C PRO A 41 -15.46 5.49 -8.29
N PHE A 42 -14.85 5.68 -7.12
CA PHE A 42 -15.07 4.79 -5.98
C PHE A 42 -16.51 4.85 -5.46
N CYS A 43 -17.11 6.04 -5.35
CA CYS A 43 -18.51 6.15 -4.92
C CYS A 43 -19.49 5.52 -5.91
N GLN A 44 -19.17 5.55 -7.20
CA GLN A 44 -20.03 4.98 -8.24
C GLN A 44 -19.93 3.46 -8.37
N LYS A 45 -18.72 2.89 -8.24
CA LYS A 45 -18.45 1.47 -8.56
C LYS A 45 -17.58 0.75 -7.52
N GLY A 46 -17.43 1.31 -6.33
CA GLY A 46 -16.60 0.76 -5.26
C GLY A 46 -15.16 0.55 -5.70
N LEU A 47 -14.57 -0.56 -5.23
CA LEU A 47 -13.17 -0.92 -5.51
C LEU A 47 -12.86 -1.03 -7.01
N GLN A 48 -13.81 -1.51 -7.82
CA GLN A 48 -13.63 -1.62 -9.27
C GLN A 48 -13.54 -0.24 -9.94
N GLY A 49 -14.31 0.73 -9.46
CA GLY A 49 -14.22 2.12 -9.90
C GLY A 49 -12.88 2.75 -9.55
N LEU A 50 -12.42 2.54 -8.31
CA LEU A 50 -11.09 2.96 -7.88
C LEU A 50 -9.99 2.34 -8.76
N ALA A 51 -9.99 1.02 -8.94
CA ALA A 51 -9.02 0.33 -9.80
C ALA A 51 -9.00 0.87 -11.23
N SER A 52 -10.17 1.12 -11.83
CA SER A 52 -10.27 1.71 -13.17
C SER A 52 -9.69 3.13 -13.24
N ALA A 53 -9.83 3.91 -12.17
CA ALA A 53 -9.29 5.26 -12.11
C ALA A 53 -7.78 5.28 -11.89
N VAL A 54 -7.26 4.32 -11.13
CA VAL A 54 -5.81 4.12 -10.92
C VAL A 54 -5.15 3.63 -12.20
N GLU A 55 -5.76 2.68 -12.91
CA GLU A 55 -5.31 2.24 -14.25
C GLU A 55 -5.14 3.43 -15.19
N LYS A 56 -6.21 4.23 -15.35
CA LYS A 56 -6.16 5.45 -16.16
C LYS A 56 -5.13 6.45 -15.67
N CYS A 57 -4.89 6.52 -14.36
CA CYS A 57 -3.86 7.40 -13.81
C CYS A 57 -2.48 7.00 -14.36
N TYR A 58 -2.14 5.71 -14.30
CA TYR A 58 -0.87 5.19 -14.82
C TYR A 58 -0.77 5.32 -16.35
N GLU A 59 -1.84 5.04 -17.10
CA GLU A 59 -1.85 5.20 -18.57
C GLU A 59 -1.55 6.63 -19.03
N ASN A 60 -1.95 7.62 -18.24
CA ASN A 60 -1.80 9.05 -18.57
C ASN A 60 -0.59 9.71 -17.89
N THR A 61 0.21 8.95 -17.15
CA THR A 61 1.32 9.46 -16.35
C THR A 61 2.66 9.02 -16.92
N LYS A 62 3.59 9.97 -17.09
CA LYS A 62 5.01 9.65 -17.34
C LYS A 62 5.74 9.52 -16.00
N ASP A 63 6.69 8.58 -15.93
CA ASP A 63 7.35 8.06 -14.71
C ASP A 63 8.04 9.08 -13.78
N THR A 64 8.13 10.36 -14.17
CA THR A 64 8.83 11.42 -13.43
C THR A 64 7.94 12.54 -12.90
N SER A 65 6.61 12.43 -13.02
CA SER A 65 5.70 13.52 -12.62
C SER A 65 5.14 13.36 -11.20
N VAL A 66 4.72 14.48 -10.60
CA VAL A 66 3.94 14.52 -9.34
C VAL A 66 2.65 13.66 -9.46
N THR A 67 2.16 13.45 -10.68
CA THR A 67 1.02 12.57 -10.99
C THR A 67 1.29 11.12 -10.62
N MET A 68 2.56 10.67 -10.69
CA MET A 68 2.94 9.31 -10.29
C MET A 68 2.67 9.06 -8.81
N ASP A 69 2.92 10.05 -7.94
CA ASP A 69 2.66 9.93 -6.50
C ASP A 69 1.17 9.74 -6.22
N MET A 70 0.30 10.36 -7.03
CA MET A 70 -1.15 10.16 -6.94
C MET A 70 -1.55 8.76 -7.40
N CYS A 71 -1.01 8.26 -8.51
CA CYS A 71 -1.33 6.91 -8.98
C CYS A 71 -0.91 5.86 -7.95
N ILE A 72 0.27 6.04 -7.36
CA ILE A 72 0.80 5.21 -6.27
C ILE A 72 -0.12 5.25 -5.04
N LEU A 73 -0.61 6.43 -4.62
CA LEU A 73 -1.61 6.52 -3.54
C LEU A 73 -2.88 5.72 -3.86
N GLY A 74 -3.29 5.72 -5.13
CA GLY A 74 -4.37 4.87 -5.61
C GLY A 74 -4.10 3.38 -5.39
N ASP A 75 -2.97 2.89 -5.87
CA ASP A 75 -2.53 1.49 -5.70
C ASP A 75 -2.44 1.09 -4.21
N ILE A 76 -1.85 1.94 -3.37
CA ILE A 76 -1.75 1.72 -1.91
C ILE A 76 -3.16 1.69 -1.28
N THR A 77 -4.06 2.57 -1.72
CA THR A 77 -5.45 2.59 -1.21
C THR A 77 -6.18 1.29 -1.58
N ILE A 78 -6.02 0.80 -2.81
CA ILE A 78 -6.60 -0.49 -3.23
C ILE A 78 -5.99 -1.63 -2.40
N ALA A 79 -4.67 -1.69 -2.27
CA ALA A 79 -3.98 -2.68 -1.46
C ALA A 79 -4.50 -2.69 -0.01
N LYS A 80 -4.66 -1.50 0.60
CA LYS A 80 -5.25 -1.35 1.93
C LYS A 80 -6.65 -1.97 2.01
N ILE A 81 -7.52 -1.68 1.05
CA ILE A 81 -8.88 -2.24 0.99
C ILE A 81 -8.84 -3.76 0.86
N LEU A 82 -8.01 -4.30 -0.04
CA LEU A 82 -7.85 -5.75 -0.23
C LEU A 82 -7.35 -6.45 1.04
N ILE A 83 -6.43 -5.82 1.79
CA ILE A 83 -5.96 -6.32 3.09
C ILE A 83 -7.11 -6.33 4.09
N GLN A 84 -7.86 -5.23 4.22
CA GLN A 84 -8.98 -5.10 5.16
C GLN A 84 -10.12 -6.09 4.87
N GLU A 85 -10.40 -6.33 3.58
CA GLU A 85 -11.41 -7.28 3.12
C GLU A 85 -10.91 -8.73 3.11
N LYS A 86 -9.67 -9.00 3.54
CA LYS A 86 -9.04 -10.33 3.52
C LYS A 86 -8.99 -10.98 2.12
N LYS A 87 -8.88 -10.15 1.08
CA LYS A 87 -8.73 -10.54 -0.33
C LYS A 87 -7.28 -10.48 -0.83
N ALA A 88 -6.36 -9.99 0.00
CA ALA A 88 -4.94 -9.93 -0.31
C ALA A 88 -4.24 -11.27 -0.02
N ASP A 89 -3.52 -11.81 -1.01
CA ASP A 89 -2.56 -12.88 -0.79
C ASP A 89 -1.24 -12.30 -0.28
N LEU A 90 -1.06 -12.32 1.05
CA LEU A 90 0.12 -11.75 1.70
C LEU A 90 1.39 -12.58 1.49
N SER A 91 1.29 -13.85 1.03
CA SER A 91 2.46 -14.70 0.80
C SER A 91 3.40 -14.14 -0.27
N ILE A 92 2.90 -13.25 -1.13
CA ILE A 92 3.73 -12.52 -2.09
C ILE A 92 4.82 -11.71 -1.40
N LEU A 93 4.61 -11.25 -0.16
CA LEU A 93 5.56 -10.44 0.60
C LEU A 93 6.73 -11.26 1.17
N ASP A 94 6.63 -12.60 1.19
CA ASP A 94 7.71 -13.49 1.61
C ASP A 94 8.73 -13.73 0.47
N ARG A 95 8.38 -13.37 -0.77
CA ARG A 95 9.25 -13.49 -1.95
C ARG A 95 10.22 -12.32 -2.03
N LYS A 96 11.38 -12.54 -2.64
CA LYS A 96 12.33 -11.43 -2.89
C LYS A 96 11.74 -10.47 -3.92
N PRO A 97 11.89 -9.14 -3.75
CA PRO A 97 11.41 -8.16 -4.74
C PRO A 97 11.92 -8.45 -6.16
N SER A 98 13.18 -8.86 -6.30
CA SER A 98 13.76 -9.22 -7.61
C SER A 98 13.05 -10.41 -8.28
N GLU A 99 12.54 -11.38 -7.50
CA GLU A 99 11.79 -12.52 -8.03
C GLU A 99 10.38 -12.11 -8.48
N ILE A 100 9.75 -11.17 -7.77
CA ILE A 100 8.41 -10.65 -8.11
C ILE A 100 8.49 -9.79 -9.39
N ILE A 101 9.49 -8.91 -9.49
CA ILE A 101 9.69 -8.01 -10.63
C ILE A 101 9.84 -8.79 -11.95
N ILE A 102 10.61 -9.88 -11.95
CA ILE A 102 10.88 -10.68 -13.16
C ILE A 102 9.77 -11.70 -13.49
N ASP A 103 8.85 -11.96 -12.56
CA ASP A 103 7.81 -12.97 -12.72
C ASP A 103 6.77 -12.53 -13.76
N LYS A 104 6.82 -13.13 -14.95
CA LYS A 104 5.92 -12.80 -16.07
C LYS A 104 4.47 -13.24 -15.84
N SER A 105 4.21 -14.12 -14.87
CA SER A 105 2.85 -14.56 -14.56
C SER A 105 2.04 -13.50 -13.79
N ILE A 106 2.72 -12.52 -13.20
CA ILE A 106 2.09 -11.40 -12.50
C ILE A 106 1.94 -10.23 -13.49
N PRO A 107 0.72 -9.93 -13.98
CA PRO A 107 0.49 -8.81 -14.87
C PRO A 107 0.66 -7.48 -14.12
N VAL A 108 0.99 -6.41 -14.86
CA VAL A 108 1.10 -5.05 -14.30
C VAL A 108 0.14 -4.07 -14.96
N SER A 109 -0.58 -4.50 -16.00
CA SER A 109 -1.56 -3.72 -16.75
C SER A 109 -2.86 -4.50 -16.95
N GLY A 110 -3.92 -3.78 -17.30
CA GLY A 110 -5.28 -4.31 -17.36
C GLY A 110 -5.97 -4.25 -16.00
N LEU A 111 -7.26 -3.93 -15.99
CA LEU A 111 -8.06 -3.71 -14.78
C LEU A 111 -7.92 -4.80 -13.71
N ASP A 112 -7.87 -6.08 -14.11
CA ASP A 112 -7.71 -7.20 -13.17
C ASP A 112 -6.37 -7.15 -12.41
N SER A 113 -5.31 -6.62 -13.03
CA SER A 113 -4.02 -6.38 -12.35
C SER A 113 -4.10 -5.26 -11.32
N TYR A 114 -5.05 -4.32 -11.46
CA TYR A 114 -5.29 -3.28 -10.45
C TYR A 114 -6.14 -3.77 -9.29
N LEU A 115 -6.80 -4.92 -9.42
CA LEU A 115 -7.54 -5.58 -8.34
C LEU A 115 -6.77 -6.75 -7.71
N ASN A 116 -5.61 -7.10 -8.26
CA ASN A 116 -4.77 -8.20 -7.81
C ASN A 116 -3.64 -7.69 -6.90
N PHE A 117 -3.58 -8.19 -5.66
CA PHE A 117 -2.60 -7.74 -4.68
C PHE A 117 -1.14 -7.95 -5.14
N ALA A 118 -0.81 -9.11 -5.69
CA ALA A 118 0.55 -9.39 -6.19
C ALA A 118 0.97 -8.46 -7.32
N SER A 119 0.02 -8.09 -8.19
CA SER A 119 0.23 -7.14 -9.28
C SER A 119 0.48 -5.72 -8.77
N ILE A 120 -0.24 -5.30 -7.72
CA ILE A 120 0.02 -4.03 -7.01
C ILE A 120 1.43 -4.05 -6.40
N ILE A 121 1.80 -5.11 -5.68
CA ILE A 121 3.15 -5.24 -5.10
C ILE A 121 4.22 -5.15 -6.18
N LYS A 122 4.04 -5.85 -7.29
CA LYS A 122 4.98 -5.81 -8.42
C LYS A 122 5.13 -4.39 -8.98
N ARG A 123 4.02 -3.67 -9.24
CA ARG A 123 4.07 -2.28 -9.71
C ARG A 123 4.83 -1.38 -8.74
N LEU A 124 4.56 -1.49 -7.44
CA LEU A 124 5.26 -0.70 -6.41
C LEU A 124 6.75 -1.04 -6.33
N GLN A 125 7.13 -2.31 -6.46
CA GLN A 125 8.53 -2.75 -6.41
C GLN A 125 9.32 -2.39 -7.68
N MET A 126 8.67 -2.34 -8.85
CA MET A 126 9.28 -1.82 -10.08
C MET A 126 9.68 -0.35 -9.94
N LEU A 127 9.08 0.39 -9.00
CA LEU A 127 9.47 1.78 -8.69
C LEU A 127 10.60 1.87 -7.66
N GLY A 128 10.95 0.76 -6.99
CA GLY A 128 11.86 0.74 -5.84
C GLY A 128 13.32 1.07 -6.14
N ASP A 129 13.70 1.10 -7.43
CA ASP A 129 15.01 1.62 -7.87
C ASP A 129 15.10 3.15 -7.74
N MET A 130 13.98 3.84 -7.58
CA MET A 130 13.96 5.26 -7.26
C MET A 130 14.16 5.46 -5.75
N PRO A 131 15.11 6.29 -5.29
CA PRO A 131 15.42 6.46 -3.87
C PRO A 131 14.20 6.79 -2.99
N ARG A 132 13.23 7.53 -3.53
CA ARG A 132 12.00 7.91 -2.83
C ARG A 132 11.01 6.76 -2.60
N PHE A 133 11.18 5.63 -3.26
CA PHE A 133 10.26 4.48 -3.26
C PHE A 133 10.89 3.19 -2.74
N TYR A 134 12.11 3.27 -2.20
CA TYR A 134 12.83 2.12 -1.65
C TYR A 134 12.04 1.35 -0.57
N VAL A 135 11.10 2.01 0.12
CA VAL A 135 10.22 1.38 1.12
C VAL A 135 9.45 0.17 0.57
N TYR A 136 9.15 0.14 -0.74
CA TYR A 136 8.43 -0.97 -1.37
C TYR A 136 9.27 -2.25 -1.55
N ASN A 137 10.60 -2.12 -1.49
CA ASN A 137 11.52 -3.26 -1.56
C ASN A 137 11.92 -3.76 -0.16
N GLY A 138 11.44 -3.12 0.90
CA GLY A 138 11.82 -3.41 2.28
C GLY A 138 10.76 -4.17 3.08
N PRO A 139 11.13 -4.64 4.28
CA PRO A 139 10.23 -5.39 5.18
C PRO A 139 9.05 -4.54 5.70
N GLN A 140 9.07 -3.23 5.46
CA GLN A 140 8.07 -2.28 5.94
C GLN A 140 6.91 -2.08 4.95
N ILE A 141 6.96 -2.71 3.76
CA ILE A 141 5.92 -2.56 2.75
C ILE A 141 4.52 -2.86 3.31
N LEU A 142 4.35 -3.90 4.13
CA LEU A 142 3.04 -4.23 4.70
C LEU A 142 2.50 -3.10 5.58
N ALA A 143 3.31 -2.58 6.49
CA ALA A 143 2.92 -1.48 7.36
C ALA A 143 2.61 -0.21 6.55
N TYR A 144 3.40 0.03 5.50
CA TYR A 144 3.17 1.14 4.58
C TYR A 144 1.86 0.97 3.78
N LEU A 145 1.53 -0.24 3.32
CA LEU A 145 0.24 -0.52 2.66
C LEU A 145 -0.94 -0.36 3.61
N GLN A 146 -0.75 -0.70 4.89
CA GLN A 146 -1.80 -0.59 5.90
C GLN A 146 -2.04 0.84 6.37
N GLN A 147 -1.04 1.72 6.35
CA GLN A 147 -1.11 3.05 6.98
C GLN A 147 -0.84 4.22 6.02
N GLY A 148 -0.04 4.01 4.97
CA GLY A 148 0.47 5.06 4.08
C GLY A 148 -0.60 5.78 3.27
N ALA A 149 -1.73 5.10 2.99
CA ALA A 149 -2.87 5.69 2.32
C ALA A 149 -4.06 6.01 3.25
N ASP A 150 -3.88 6.01 4.58
CA ASP A 150 -4.96 6.29 5.52
C ASP A 150 -5.72 7.61 5.23
N PRO A 151 -5.03 8.74 4.96
CA PRO A 151 -5.71 9.99 4.63
C PRO A 151 -6.54 9.88 3.34
N VAL A 152 -6.03 9.20 2.32
CA VAL A 152 -6.72 9.02 1.03
C VAL A 152 -7.92 8.08 1.19
N TYR A 153 -7.73 6.94 1.85
CA TYR A 153 -8.80 5.99 2.16
C TYR A 153 -9.94 6.65 2.94
N LYS A 154 -9.62 7.39 4.01
CA LYS A 154 -10.63 8.13 4.80
C LYS A 154 -11.32 9.19 3.94
N GLY A 155 -10.56 10.02 3.24
CA GLY A 155 -11.13 11.07 2.39
C GLY A 155 -12.06 10.52 1.29
N ILE A 156 -11.68 9.41 0.66
CA ILE A 156 -12.51 8.75 -0.36
C ILE A 156 -13.80 8.19 0.24
N THR A 157 -13.69 7.45 1.34
CA THR A 157 -14.86 6.83 1.99
C THR A 157 -15.81 7.84 2.62
N GLU A 158 -15.30 8.97 3.10
CA GLU A 158 -16.10 10.09 3.60
C GLU A 158 -16.81 10.84 2.46
N SER A 159 -16.15 11.00 1.30
CA SER A 159 -16.74 11.67 0.13
C SER A 159 -17.99 10.95 -0.39
N CYS A 160 -18.10 9.64 -0.20
CA CYS A 160 -19.26 8.86 -0.67
C CYS A 160 -20.47 8.88 0.26
N LYS A 161 -20.34 9.50 1.45
CA LYS A 161 -21.42 9.63 2.44
C LYS A 161 -22.15 10.96 2.37
N GLN A 162 -21.64 11.89 1.56
CA GLN A 162 -22.19 13.23 1.33
C GLN A 162 -23.12 13.21 0.12
#